data_AF-A0A7Y4RX62-F1
#
_entry.id   AF-A0A7Y4RX62-F1
#
_cell.length_a   1.000
_cell.length_b   1.000
_cell.length_c   1.000
_cell.angle_alpha   90.00
_cell.angle_beta   90.00
_cell.angle_gamma   90.00
#
_symmetry.space_group_name_H-M   'P 1'
#
loop_
_entity.id
_entity.type
_entity.pdbx_description
1 polymer ?
#
loop_
_entity_poly.entity_id
_entity_poly.type
_entity_poly.pdbx_seq_one_letter_code
_entity_poly.pdbx_strand_id
1 'polypeptide(L)'
;MSFKTKSKGKALIVSLVKPVAYLSMSYDALNRVKQISYAGGAKLVYTYDTGANSLGRLSTLTDPNGGTSYGYDSHGRVISDTRTINTRTFVTQYRYDAYGRLDRITYPSGRLVNDSFDTQGRINGITTTSPRATFTAVQTTQYAPFGGATGLTLGNGFTANRAIDLDGRISSYSLGNATMSLGYDAASRISSAQESGSTVSRIFDYDPLDRLIHTQVPSAVYDYRYDAVGNRLTEKIGPTTYNYTYPTTSHRLASVSGPKARSFSYDANGSMTDNGSQQFVYNSLGRLHQVITAQGTYQYRINGLGQRVMKIPPIGNRTIFHYDKNGQLLAETDGLGVVVKEFIWHGATPVAIVLPPTSTKPERIYYIHADQLNAPRVVVNNTNAVVWRWDPEPFGTDLPNEDVDGNGEKLVMNLRYPGQYYDQETGLNYNNFRDYDSSIGRYVQSDPIGLAGGINTYTYVGGNPVNSIDPLGLDIAVIENGPTSGNPIGHTAIAITGHGIASSGNSTTIGSSLTDYLKREVGRRDTKISIIPTNPEQDVKAWEELKKHHKYIGLPYTYGNCSDLSNDALDKAGIEDTNLYPGTSGDLNRLLPGHAGARAAQAGATIVDIPKNSTSFPDSVNQFNPR
;
A
#
# COMPACT_ATOMS: atom_id res chain seq x y z
N MET A 1 -0.02 40.21 -10.94
CA MET A 1 0.63 41.42 -10.38
C MET A 1 2.12 41.15 -10.32
N SER A 2 2.95 41.99 -10.96
CA SER A 2 4.39 41.75 -11.13
C SER A 2 5.18 42.43 -10.01
N PHE A 3 6.13 41.72 -9.40
CA PHE A 3 7.17 42.33 -8.58
C PHE A 3 8.54 41.74 -8.95
N LYS A 4 9.44 42.61 -9.42
CA LYS A 4 10.88 42.37 -9.55
C LYS A 4 11.56 42.74 -8.25
N THR A 5 12.43 41.87 -7.73
CA THR A 5 13.57 42.25 -6.89
C THR A 5 14.79 41.40 -7.22
N LYS A 6 15.90 42.06 -7.58
CA LYS A 6 17.24 41.47 -7.66
C LYS A 6 17.77 41.25 -6.23
N SER A 7 18.17 40.03 -5.89
CA SER A 7 19.18 39.80 -4.85
C SER A 7 20.03 38.58 -5.21
N LYS A 8 21.35 38.74 -5.06
CA LYS A 8 22.41 37.78 -5.36
C LYS A 8 22.23 36.46 -4.58
N GLY A 9 22.43 35.33 -5.26
CA GLY A 9 22.83 34.05 -4.68
C GLY A 9 21.98 33.51 -3.54
N LYS A 10 20.75 33.08 -3.84
CA LYS A 10 19.98 32.13 -3.01
C LYS A 10 19.38 31.07 -3.92
N ALA A 11 19.41 29.82 -3.45
CA ALA A 11 18.85 28.66 -4.11
C ALA A 11 17.52 29.01 -4.79
N LEU A 12 17.42 28.72 -6.08
CA LEU A 12 16.17 28.79 -6.83
C LEU A 12 15.21 27.76 -6.20
N ILE A 13 14.35 28.20 -5.30
CA ILE A 13 13.08 27.51 -5.06
C ILE A 13 12.22 27.85 -6.28
N VAL A 14 12.33 27.01 -7.33
CA VAL A 14 11.40 27.03 -8.47
C VAL A 14 10.06 26.54 -7.92
N SER A 15 9.16 27.49 -7.65
CA SER A 15 7.75 27.32 -7.24
C SER A 15 7.35 25.95 -6.67
N LEU A 16 7.16 25.87 -5.36
CA LEU A 16 6.29 24.86 -4.76
C LEU A 16 4.85 25.16 -5.18
N VAL A 17 4.41 24.56 -6.28
CA VAL A 17 2.98 24.39 -6.55
C VAL A 17 2.52 23.32 -5.57
N LYS A 18 1.69 23.70 -4.58
CA LYS A 18 1.05 22.73 -3.69
C LYS A 18 0.24 21.77 -4.56
N PRO A 19 0.54 20.45 -4.55
CA PRO A 19 -0.26 19.50 -5.28
C PRO A 19 -1.63 19.47 -4.60
N VAL A 20 -2.69 19.80 -5.35
CA VAL A 20 -4.08 19.94 -4.88
C VAL A 20 -4.35 21.20 -4.04
N ALA A 21 -4.75 22.27 -4.72
CA ALA A 21 -5.21 23.50 -4.05
C ALA A 21 -6.65 23.34 -3.52
N TYR A 22 -6.79 22.90 -2.26
CA TYR A 22 -8.04 23.13 -1.55
C TYR A 22 -8.19 24.63 -1.26
N LEU A 23 -9.40 25.15 -1.41
CA LEU A 23 -9.75 26.54 -1.18
C LEU A 23 -9.89 26.84 0.32
N SER A 24 -10.48 25.90 1.07
CA SER A 24 -10.67 26.01 2.52
C SER A 24 -10.94 24.66 3.17
N MET A 25 -10.62 24.58 4.46
CA MET A 25 -11.06 23.52 5.36
C MET A 25 -11.85 24.16 6.50
N SER A 26 -12.89 23.46 6.96
CA SER A 26 -13.62 23.83 8.17
C SER A 26 -13.58 22.67 9.16
N TYR A 27 -13.70 23.01 10.43
CA TYR A 27 -13.55 22.07 11.53
C TYR A 27 -14.76 22.14 12.46
N ASP A 28 -15.03 21.05 13.18
CA ASP A 28 -15.98 21.06 14.28
C ASP A 28 -15.36 21.60 15.58
N ALA A 29 -16.13 21.62 16.68
CA ALA A 29 -15.68 22.11 17.98
C ALA A 29 -14.53 21.29 18.61
N LEU A 30 -14.26 20.08 18.09
CA LEU A 30 -13.16 19.21 18.53
C LEU A 30 -11.96 19.27 17.56
N ASN A 31 -11.94 20.25 16.65
CA ASN A 31 -10.91 20.43 15.62
C ASN A 31 -10.80 19.24 14.64
N ARG A 32 -11.87 18.46 14.44
CA ARG A 32 -11.94 17.43 13.39
C ARG A 32 -12.43 18.06 12.09
N VAL A 33 -11.92 17.58 10.95
CA VAL A 33 -12.27 18.13 9.63
C VAL A 33 -13.75 17.91 9.36
N LYS A 34 -14.53 18.98 9.20
CA LYS A 34 -15.97 18.92 8.87
C LYS A 34 -16.22 19.05 7.37
N GLN A 35 -15.40 19.84 6.68
CA GLN A 35 -15.52 20.01 5.24
C GLN A 35 -14.19 20.41 4.63
N ILE A 36 -13.88 19.85 3.46
CA ILE A 36 -12.81 20.30 2.57
C ILE A 36 -13.48 20.83 1.30
N SER A 37 -13.16 22.06 0.89
CA SER A 37 -13.66 22.67 -0.34
C SER A 37 -12.51 22.88 -1.32
N TYR A 38 -12.64 22.39 -2.54
CA TYR A 38 -11.61 22.48 -3.57
C TYR A 38 -11.86 23.65 -4.52
N ALA A 39 -10.79 24.19 -5.13
CA ALA A 39 -10.89 25.31 -6.07
C ALA A 39 -11.81 25.02 -7.28
N GLY A 40 -12.00 23.75 -7.63
CA GLY A 40 -12.95 23.30 -8.67
C GLY A 40 -14.39 23.09 -8.19
N GLY A 41 -14.76 23.59 -7.01
CA GLY A 41 -16.13 23.53 -6.47
C GLY A 41 -16.52 22.20 -5.79
N ALA A 42 -15.73 21.14 -5.98
CA ALA A 42 -15.91 19.88 -5.27
C ALA A 42 -15.79 20.07 -3.74
N LYS A 43 -16.56 19.28 -2.99
CA LYS A 43 -16.56 19.29 -1.53
C LYS A 43 -16.51 17.88 -0.99
N LEU A 44 -15.75 17.69 0.07
CA LEU A 44 -15.86 16.53 0.95
C LEU A 44 -16.47 17.01 2.26
N VAL A 45 -17.53 16.36 2.72
CA VAL A 45 -18.25 16.70 3.95
C VAL A 45 -18.21 15.52 4.90
N TYR A 46 -17.79 15.76 6.13
CA TYR A 46 -17.60 14.76 7.16
C TYR A 46 -18.59 15.04 8.29
N THR A 47 -19.27 14.01 8.78
CA THR A 47 -20.07 14.08 10.01
C THR A 47 -19.55 13.07 11.02
N TYR A 48 -19.54 13.46 12.29
CA TYR A 48 -19.07 12.62 13.39
C TYR A 48 -20.17 12.49 14.43
N ASP A 49 -20.10 11.45 15.25
CA ASP A 49 -20.96 11.28 16.43
C ASP A 49 -22.47 11.23 16.11
N THR A 50 -22.83 10.92 14.86
CA THR A 50 -24.22 10.80 14.41
C THR A 50 -24.58 9.33 14.24
N GLY A 51 -25.02 8.68 15.31
CA GLY A 51 -25.42 7.28 15.31
C GLY A 51 -25.20 6.57 16.65
N ALA A 52 -25.63 5.30 16.73
CA ALA A 52 -25.32 4.47 17.87
C ALA A 52 -23.81 4.13 17.89
N ASN A 53 -23.19 4.21 19.06
CA ASN A 53 -21.76 3.90 19.29
C ASN A 53 -20.76 4.69 18.42
N SER A 54 -21.15 5.84 17.86
CA SER A 54 -20.31 6.63 16.96
C SER A 54 -19.62 7.82 17.64
N LEU A 55 -19.69 7.94 18.97
CA LEU A 55 -19.04 9.02 19.71
C LEU A 55 -17.52 8.98 19.51
N GLY A 56 -16.95 10.10 19.08
CA GLY A 56 -15.55 10.25 18.67
C GLY A 56 -15.26 9.81 17.23
N ARG A 57 -16.24 9.26 16.49
CA ARG A 57 -16.01 8.50 15.26
C ARG A 57 -16.69 9.11 14.03
N LEU A 58 -16.08 8.90 12.87
CA LEU A 58 -16.61 9.35 11.58
C LEU A 58 -17.90 8.59 11.27
N SER A 59 -19.03 9.27 11.21
CA SER A 59 -20.31 8.65 10.92
C SER A 59 -20.63 8.65 9.43
N THR A 60 -20.35 9.77 8.74
CA THR A 60 -20.54 9.85 7.28
C THR A 60 -19.45 10.67 6.59
N LEU A 61 -19.19 10.33 5.33
CA LEU A 61 -18.36 11.07 4.39
C LEU A 61 -19.14 11.23 3.09
N THR A 62 -19.44 12.46 2.69
CA THR A 62 -20.10 12.77 1.42
C THR A 62 -19.12 13.41 0.44
N ASP A 63 -19.16 12.98 -0.81
CA ASP A 63 -18.32 13.46 -1.92
C ASP A 63 -19.16 13.68 -3.19
N PRO A 64 -18.63 14.30 -4.27
CA PRO A 64 -19.39 14.57 -5.48
C PRO A 64 -19.93 13.32 -6.21
N ASN A 65 -19.38 12.14 -5.92
CA ASN A 65 -19.73 10.87 -6.56
C ASN A 65 -20.63 9.99 -5.67
N GLY A 66 -20.93 10.43 -4.43
CA GLY A 66 -21.81 9.72 -3.52
C GLY A 66 -21.49 9.94 -2.04
N GLY A 67 -21.69 8.90 -1.23
CA GLY A 67 -21.49 8.98 0.20
C GLY A 67 -21.12 7.64 0.82
N THR A 68 -20.41 7.71 1.94
CA THR A 68 -20.04 6.57 2.79
C THR A 68 -20.62 6.81 4.19
N SER A 69 -21.21 5.79 4.80
CA SER A 69 -21.65 5.82 6.19
C SER A 69 -21.20 4.59 6.95
N TYR A 70 -20.88 4.78 8.23
CA TYR A 70 -20.34 3.74 9.10
C TYR A 70 -21.31 3.41 10.23
N GLY A 71 -21.45 2.10 10.51
CA GLY A 71 -22.10 1.59 11.71
C GLY A 71 -21.07 0.99 12.66
N TYR A 72 -21.26 1.18 13.97
CA TYR A 72 -20.32 0.76 15.01
C TYR A 72 -21.00 -0.14 16.06
N ASP A 73 -20.26 -1.12 16.56
CA ASP A 73 -20.66 -1.86 17.76
C ASP A 73 -20.30 -1.11 19.06
N SER A 74 -20.65 -1.67 20.22
CA SER A 74 -20.38 -1.07 21.53
C SER A 74 -18.90 -0.93 21.88
N HIS A 75 -18.00 -1.60 21.14
CA HIS A 75 -16.55 -1.46 21.28
C HIS A 75 -16.00 -0.42 20.28
N GLY A 76 -16.86 0.22 19.49
CA GLY A 76 -16.47 1.20 18.49
C GLY A 76 -15.87 0.61 17.22
N ARG A 77 -16.01 -0.70 17.00
CA ARG A 77 -15.52 -1.37 15.78
C ARG A 77 -16.55 -1.21 14.67
N VAL A 78 -16.07 -0.99 13.45
CA VAL A 78 -16.95 -0.88 12.27
C VAL A 78 -17.64 -2.22 12.01
N ILE A 79 -18.97 -2.23 12.04
CA ILE A 79 -19.83 -3.39 11.71
C ILE A 79 -20.58 -3.21 10.38
N SER A 80 -20.61 -1.99 9.85
CA SER A 80 -21.19 -1.71 8.52
C SER A 80 -20.45 -0.56 7.85
N ASP A 81 -20.14 -0.73 6.57
CA ASP A 81 -19.69 0.29 5.63
C ASP A 81 -20.73 0.34 4.50
N THR A 82 -21.51 1.42 4.45
CA THR A 82 -22.54 1.62 3.43
C THR A 82 -22.07 2.69 2.47
N ARG A 83 -21.93 2.33 1.19
CA ARG A 83 -21.48 3.23 0.12
C ARG A 83 -22.58 3.45 -0.89
N THR A 84 -23.02 4.69 -1.02
CA THR A 84 -23.84 5.12 -2.16
C THR A 84 -22.91 5.56 -3.27
N ILE A 85 -22.95 4.87 -4.40
CA ILE A 85 -22.17 5.16 -5.61
C ILE A 85 -23.17 5.52 -6.71
N ASN A 86 -23.18 6.79 -7.12
CA ASN A 86 -24.28 7.38 -7.89
C ASN A 86 -25.65 7.16 -7.20
N THR A 87 -26.55 6.38 -7.80
CA THR A 87 -27.92 6.16 -7.31
C THR A 87 -28.11 4.81 -6.60
N ARG A 88 -27.04 4.00 -6.48
CA ARG A 88 -27.09 2.67 -5.88
C ARG A 88 -26.35 2.65 -4.56
N THR A 89 -26.90 1.91 -3.60
CA THR A 89 -26.29 1.71 -2.29
C THR A 89 -25.79 0.27 -2.19
N PHE A 90 -24.56 0.14 -1.71
CA PHE A 90 -23.86 -1.12 -1.47
C PHE A 90 -23.47 -1.17 -0.01
N VAL A 91 -23.63 -2.33 0.62
CA VAL A 91 -23.37 -2.51 2.06
C VAL A 91 -22.37 -3.63 2.23
N THR A 92 -21.23 -3.32 2.84
CA THR A 92 -20.31 -4.32 3.38
C THR A 92 -20.55 -4.41 4.88
N GLN A 93 -20.68 -5.62 5.42
CA GLN A 93 -20.89 -5.84 6.85
C GLN A 93 -19.73 -6.62 7.45
N TYR A 94 -19.41 -6.29 8.69
CA TYR A 94 -18.34 -6.91 9.46
C TYR A 94 -18.93 -7.51 10.73
N ARG A 95 -18.51 -8.73 11.03
CA ARG A 95 -18.85 -9.41 12.28
C ARG A 95 -17.57 -9.75 13.01
N TYR A 96 -17.62 -9.60 14.32
CA TYR A 96 -16.53 -9.96 15.20
C TYR A 96 -16.98 -11.06 16.15
N ASP A 97 -16.06 -11.95 16.50
CA ASP A 97 -16.29 -12.95 17.53
C ASP A 97 -16.23 -12.34 18.94
N ALA A 98 -16.44 -13.19 19.94
CA ALA A 98 -16.40 -12.80 21.35
C ALA A 98 -15.02 -12.30 21.83
N TYR A 99 -13.95 -12.58 21.09
CA TYR A 99 -12.57 -12.20 21.44
C TYR A 99 -12.11 -10.91 20.79
N GLY A 100 -12.93 -10.26 19.97
CA GLY A 100 -12.50 -9.04 19.30
C GLY A 100 -12.25 -9.19 17.81
N ARG A 101 -12.10 -10.42 17.31
CA ARG A 101 -11.50 -10.73 16.01
C ARG A 101 -12.54 -10.72 14.90
N LEU A 102 -12.19 -10.20 13.72
CA LEU A 102 -13.08 -10.15 12.56
C LEU A 102 -13.30 -11.56 12.00
N ASP A 103 -14.43 -12.19 12.32
CA ASP A 103 -14.72 -13.59 11.95
C ASP A 103 -15.51 -13.71 10.65
N ARG A 104 -16.12 -12.61 10.17
CA ARG A 104 -16.86 -12.61 8.90
C ARG A 104 -16.96 -11.24 8.25
N ILE A 105 -16.80 -11.24 6.93
CA ILE A 105 -17.17 -10.13 6.04
C ILE A 105 -18.35 -10.58 5.18
N THR A 106 -19.41 -9.76 5.10
CA THR A 106 -20.48 -9.93 4.13
C THR A 106 -20.27 -8.91 3.02
N TYR A 107 -20.01 -9.39 1.80
CA TYR A 107 -19.77 -8.55 0.64
C TYR A 107 -21.08 -7.89 0.18
N PRO A 108 -21.01 -6.81 -0.62
CA PRO A 108 -22.20 -6.16 -1.17
C PRO A 108 -23.11 -7.07 -2.00
N SER A 109 -22.57 -8.17 -2.52
CA SER A 109 -23.31 -9.22 -3.23
C SER A 109 -24.18 -10.11 -2.32
N GLY A 110 -23.98 -10.05 -1.00
CA GLY A 110 -24.51 -11.00 -0.03
C GLY A 110 -23.62 -12.22 0.20
N ARG A 111 -22.47 -12.35 -0.50
CA ARG A 111 -21.49 -13.40 -0.22
C ARG A 111 -20.94 -13.26 1.19
N LEU A 112 -20.89 -14.37 1.91
CA LEU A 112 -20.24 -14.47 3.21
C LEU A 112 -18.80 -14.96 3.01
N VAL A 113 -17.85 -14.32 3.67
CA VAL A 113 -16.47 -14.79 3.81
C VAL A 113 -16.21 -14.94 5.30
N ASN A 114 -15.99 -16.17 5.76
CA ASN A 114 -15.82 -16.49 7.18
C ASN A 114 -14.39 -16.94 7.43
N ASP A 115 -13.76 -16.29 8.40
CA ASP A 115 -12.45 -16.63 8.92
C ASP A 115 -12.62 -17.47 10.18
N SER A 116 -11.91 -18.58 10.22
CA SER A 116 -11.72 -19.39 11.43
C SER A 116 -10.34 -19.11 12.00
N PHE A 117 -10.19 -19.25 13.31
CA PHE A 117 -8.94 -18.94 14.00
C PHE A 117 -8.36 -20.15 14.71
N ASP A 118 -7.03 -20.19 14.81
CA ASP A 118 -6.32 -21.14 15.65
C ASP A 118 -6.42 -20.78 17.14
N THR A 119 -5.80 -21.59 17.99
CA THR A 119 -5.77 -21.38 19.45
C THR A 119 -4.99 -20.15 19.87
N GLN A 120 -4.19 -19.54 18.99
CA GLN A 120 -3.37 -18.36 19.26
C GLN A 120 -4.00 -17.06 18.74
N GLY A 121 -5.18 -17.10 18.10
CA GLY A 121 -5.80 -15.89 17.61
C GLY A 121 -5.70 -15.66 16.11
N ARG A 122 -4.97 -16.49 15.36
CA ARG A 122 -4.55 -16.22 13.98
C ARG A 122 -5.45 -16.91 12.98
N ILE A 123 -5.62 -16.36 11.78
CA ILE A 123 -6.49 -16.93 10.73
C ILE A 123 -5.99 -18.34 10.40
N ASN A 124 -6.82 -19.35 10.59
CA ASN A 124 -6.50 -20.73 10.28
C ASN A 124 -7.09 -21.16 8.94
N GLY A 125 -8.36 -20.86 8.70
CA GLY A 125 -9.06 -21.28 7.48
C GLY A 125 -10.10 -20.26 7.06
N ILE A 126 -10.42 -20.25 5.76
CA ILE A 126 -11.31 -19.28 5.13
C ILE A 126 -12.31 -20.03 4.28
N THR A 127 -13.60 -19.80 4.54
CA THR A 127 -14.71 -20.31 3.74
C THR A 127 -15.48 -19.17 3.12
N THR A 128 -16.05 -19.40 1.95
CA THR A 128 -16.94 -18.43 1.31
C THR A 128 -18.23 -19.08 0.81
N THR A 129 -19.35 -18.43 1.10
CA THR A 129 -20.68 -18.95 0.79
C THR A 129 -21.50 -17.89 0.07
N SER A 130 -22.08 -18.26 -1.07
CA SER A 130 -23.18 -17.56 -1.72
C SER A 130 -24.47 -18.40 -1.57
N PRO A 131 -25.64 -17.89 -1.96
CA PRO A 131 -26.85 -18.71 -2.04
C PRO A 131 -26.73 -19.91 -3.00
N ARG A 132 -25.70 -19.96 -3.84
CA ARG A 132 -25.52 -20.98 -4.89
C ARG A 132 -24.47 -22.03 -4.53
N ALA A 133 -23.41 -21.64 -3.83
CA ALA A 133 -22.30 -22.54 -3.53
C ALA A 133 -21.58 -22.14 -2.23
N THR A 134 -20.94 -23.12 -1.60
CA THR A 134 -19.93 -22.89 -0.56
C THR A 134 -18.60 -23.43 -1.06
N PHE A 135 -17.55 -22.62 -0.96
CA PHE A 135 -16.18 -22.99 -1.25
C PHE A 135 -15.31 -22.80 -0.02
N THR A 136 -14.28 -23.64 0.10
CA THR A 136 -13.16 -23.37 1.00
C THR A 136 -12.10 -22.64 0.20
N ALA A 137 -11.67 -21.46 0.62
CA ALA A 137 -10.54 -20.76 0.01
C ALA A 137 -9.22 -21.24 0.61
N VAL A 138 -9.19 -21.36 1.95
CA VAL A 138 -8.05 -21.87 2.73
C VAL A 138 -8.57 -22.90 3.72
N GLN A 139 -8.06 -24.13 3.66
CA GLN A 139 -8.40 -25.22 4.59
C GLN A 139 -7.69 -25.05 5.92
N THR A 140 -6.38 -24.78 5.89
CA THR A 140 -5.54 -24.57 7.08
C THR A 140 -4.37 -23.66 6.75
N THR A 141 -3.89 -22.96 7.77
CA THR A 141 -2.74 -22.05 7.68
C THR A 141 -1.65 -22.53 8.61
N GLN A 142 -0.44 -22.62 8.09
CA GLN A 142 0.77 -22.89 8.86
C GLN A 142 1.47 -21.56 9.15
N TYR A 143 1.99 -21.44 10.37
CA TYR A 143 2.66 -20.24 10.84
C TYR A 143 4.05 -20.56 11.36
N ALA A 144 4.97 -19.62 11.19
CA ALA A 144 6.22 -19.63 11.94
C ALA A 144 5.95 -19.41 13.45
N PRO A 145 6.78 -19.96 14.36
CA PRO A 145 6.58 -19.84 15.81
C PRO A 145 6.41 -18.40 16.34
N PHE A 146 7.00 -17.41 15.65
CA PHE A 146 6.90 -15.98 15.98
C PHE A 146 6.72 -15.10 14.73
N GLY A 147 6.20 -15.66 13.63
CA GLY A 147 6.13 -14.98 12.33
C GLY A 147 4.80 -15.17 11.60
N GLY A 148 4.76 -14.71 10.36
CA GLY A 148 3.59 -14.78 9.50
C GLY A 148 3.27 -16.20 9.00
N ALA A 149 2.27 -16.27 8.11
CA ALA A 149 1.89 -17.51 7.45
C ALA A 149 3.03 -18.04 6.57
N THR A 150 3.44 -19.29 6.81
CA THR A 150 4.46 -20.02 6.04
C THR A 150 3.87 -21.07 5.12
N GLY A 151 2.57 -21.32 5.20
CA GLY A 151 1.90 -22.25 4.30
C GLY A 151 0.39 -22.07 4.32
N LEU A 152 -0.23 -22.07 3.15
CA LEU A 152 -1.68 -22.03 2.99
C LEU A 152 -2.12 -23.28 2.24
N THR A 153 -2.77 -24.22 2.93
CA THR A 153 -3.44 -25.34 2.24
C THR A 153 -4.75 -24.81 1.68
N LEU A 154 -4.82 -24.69 0.36
CA LEU A 154 -5.93 -24.08 -0.37
C LEU A 154 -7.09 -25.07 -0.50
N GLY A 155 -8.27 -24.58 -0.90
CA GLY A 155 -9.47 -25.39 -1.06
C GLY A 155 -9.35 -26.58 -2.01
N ASN A 156 -8.47 -26.48 -3.03
CA ASN A 156 -8.15 -27.57 -3.96
C ASN A 156 -7.20 -28.64 -3.37
N GLY A 157 -6.79 -28.51 -2.11
CA GLY A 157 -5.92 -29.45 -1.40
C GLY A 157 -4.42 -29.21 -1.61
N PHE A 158 -4.03 -28.26 -2.46
CA PHE A 158 -2.62 -27.91 -2.67
C PHE A 158 -2.16 -26.87 -1.67
N THR A 159 -0.89 -26.93 -1.27
CA THR A 159 -0.33 -26.01 -0.28
C THR A 159 0.57 -24.99 -0.96
N ALA A 160 0.23 -23.70 -0.84
CA ALA A 160 1.10 -22.60 -1.20
C ALA A 160 2.06 -22.33 -0.03
N ASN A 161 3.28 -22.89 -0.11
CA ASN A 161 4.29 -22.76 0.93
C ASN A 161 5.11 -21.48 0.76
N ARG A 162 5.62 -20.97 1.87
CA ARG A 162 6.64 -19.92 1.99
C ARG A 162 7.67 -20.37 3.02
N ALA A 163 8.86 -20.72 2.55
CA ALA A 163 9.96 -21.02 3.45
C ALA A 163 10.59 -19.71 3.93
N ILE A 164 11.05 -19.68 5.17
CA ILE A 164 11.80 -18.58 5.75
C ILE A 164 13.22 -19.05 6.09
N ASP A 165 14.21 -18.18 5.92
CA ASP A 165 15.56 -18.42 6.38
C ASP A 165 15.74 -18.05 7.87
N LEU A 166 16.97 -18.20 8.39
CA LEU A 166 17.29 -17.87 9.78
C LEU A 166 17.27 -16.37 10.09
N ASP A 167 17.27 -15.52 9.05
CA ASP A 167 17.15 -14.07 9.16
C ASP A 167 15.67 -13.62 9.06
N GLY A 168 14.73 -14.57 8.97
CA GLY A 168 13.29 -14.29 8.88
C GLY A 168 12.81 -13.85 7.49
N ARG A 169 13.66 -13.93 6.46
CA ARG A 169 13.32 -13.56 5.07
C ARG A 169 12.73 -14.75 4.33
N ILE A 170 11.87 -14.49 3.33
CA ILE A 170 11.30 -15.55 2.50
C ILE A 170 12.41 -16.17 1.63
N SER A 171 12.77 -17.43 1.86
CA SER A 171 13.79 -18.14 1.06
C SER A 171 13.20 -18.89 -0.13
N SER A 172 11.91 -19.23 -0.09
CA SER A 172 11.20 -19.76 -1.24
C SER A 172 9.69 -19.59 -1.13
N TYR A 173 8.98 -19.67 -2.25
CA TYR A 173 7.52 -19.69 -2.30
C TYR A 173 6.97 -20.53 -3.46
N SER A 174 5.76 -21.07 -3.31
CA SER A 174 5.09 -21.89 -4.33
C SER A 174 4.39 -21.06 -5.42
N LEU A 175 4.51 -21.49 -6.68
CA LEU A 175 3.82 -20.95 -7.87
C LEU A 175 3.11 -22.09 -8.61
N GLY A 176 1.89 -22.43 -8.18
CA GLY A 176 1.23 -23.66 -8.62
C GLY A 176 2.05 -24.88 -8.19
N ASN A 177 2.48 -25.69 -9.16
CA ASN A 177 3.36 -26.85 -8.91
C ASN A 177 4.85 -26.50 -8.86
N ALA A 178 5.25 -25.29 -9.25
CA ALA A 178 6.63 -24.85 -9.21
C ALA A 178 6.97 -24.23 -7.84
N THR A 179 8.26 -24.19 -7.50
CA THR A 179 8.79 -23.45 -6.37
C THR A 179 9.77 -22.41 -6.87
N MET A 180 9.61 -21.17 -6.43
CA MET A 180 10.59 -20.11 -6.62
C MET A 180 11.51 -20.06 -5.39
N SER A 181 12.81 -20.24 -5.59
CA SER A 181 13.83 -20.09 -4.54
C SER A 181 14.52 -18.73 -4.67
N LEU A 182 14.74 -18.04 -3.56
CA LEU A 182 15.32 -16.69 -3.51
C LEU A 182 16.72 -16.73 -2.91
N GLY A 183 17.64 -16.00 -3.54
CA GLY A 183 18.98 -15.69 -3.01
C GLY A 183 19.08 -14.22 -2.63
N TYR A 184 19.87 -13.94 -1.60
CA TYR A 184 20.04 -12.60 -1.03
C TYR A 184 21.50 -12.15 -1.06
N ASP A 185 21.72 -10.86 -1.26
CA ASP A 185 23.02 -10.23 -1.06
C ASP A 185 23.26 -9.88 0.43
N ALA A 186 24.43 -9.31 0.74
CA ALA A 186 24.81 -8.92 2.09
C ALA A 186 23.95 -7.78 2.69
N ALA A 187 23.18 -7.06 1.85
CA ALA A 187 22.24 -6.03 2.28
C ALA A 187 20.81 -6.59 2.46
N SER A 188 20.62 -7.92 2.37
CA SER A 188 19.31 -8.58 2.39
C SER A 188 18.38 -8.20 1.25
N ARG A 189 18.93 -7.75 0.12
CA ARG A 189 18.17 -7.56 -1.13
C ARG A 189 18.19 -8.86 -1.92
N ILE A 190 17.08 -9.20 -2.57
CA ILE A 190 16.99 -10.38 -3.43
C ILE A 190 17.95 -10.18 -4.61
N SER A 191 19.01 -10.99 -4.68
CA SER A 191 20.02 -10.93 -5.74
C SER A 191 19.79 -12.00 -6.82
N SER A 192 19.05 -13.05 -6.50
CA SER A 192 18.68 -14.08 -7.47
C SER A 192 17.33 -14.72 -7.16
N ALA A 193 16.68 -15.24 -8.19
CA ALA A 193 15.50 -16.08 -8.04
C ALA A 193 15.51 -17.23 -9.05
N GLN A 194 15.20 -18.44 -8.61
CA GLN A 194 15.23 -19.63 -9.45
C GLN A 194 13.93 -20.42 -9.31
N GLU A 195 13.21 -20.56 -10.42
CA GLU A 195 12.02 -21.41 -10.49
C GLU A 195 12.45 -22.87 -10.73
N SER A 196 11.87 -23.80 -9.97
CA SER A 196 12.10 -25.23 -10.13
C SER A 196 11.78 -25.68 -11.57
N GLY A 197 12.73 -26.33 -12.23
CA GLY A 197 12.59 -26.81 -13.61
C GLY A 197 12.92 -25.77 -14.69
N SER A 198 13.09 -24.49 -14.34
CA SER A 198 13.64 -23.48 -15.26
C SER A 198 15.16 -23.65 -15.36
N THR A 199 15.71 -23.50 -16.57
CA THR A 199 17.17 -23.44 -16.80
C THR A 199 17.74 -22.02 -16.67
N VAL A 200 16.88 -21.02 -16.57
CA VAL A 200 17.28 -19.61 -16.45
C VAL A 200 16.99 -19.11 -15.04
N SER A 201 18.05 -18.72 -14.34
CA SER A 201 17.95 -17.95 -13.09
C SER A 201 17.64 -16.49 -13.40
N ARG A 202 16.80 -15.90 -12.56
CA ARG A 202 16.65 -14.45 -12.49
C ARG A 202 17.79 -13.88 -11.65
N ILE A 203 18.37 -12.78 -12.09
CA ILE A 203 19.47 -12.08 -11.43
C ILE A 203 19.04 -10.64 -11.22
N PHE A 204 19.45 -10.04 -10.09
CA PHE A 204 19.16 -8.65 -9.76
C PHE A 204 20.41 -8.01 -9.14
N ASP A 205 20.88 -6.92 -9.74
CA ASP A 205 21.94 -6.10 -9.16
C ASP A 205 21.43 -4.69 -8.86
N TYR A 206 21.99 -4.12 -7.81
CA TYR A 206 21.58 -2.84 -7.26
C TYR A 206 22.77 -1.90 -7.12
N ASP A 207 22.51 -0.60 -7.19
CA ASP A 207 23.51 0.41 -6.83
C ASP A 207 23.59 0.63 -5.30
N PRO A 208 24.50 1.49 -4.81
CA PRO A 208 24.63 1.78 -3.37
C PRO A 208 23.44 2.53 -2.73
N LEU A 209 22.42 2.90 -3.53
CA LEU A 209 21.16 3.50 -3.06
C LEU A 209 19.98 2.51 -3.17
N ASP A 210 20.30 1.21 -3.29
CA ASP A 210 19.35 0.10 -3.39
C ASP A 210 18.48 0.11 -4.65
N ARG A 211 18.86 0.87 -5.68
CA ARG A 211 18.09 0.96 -6.93
C ARG A 211 18.48 -0.18 -7.86
N LEU A 212 17.50 -0.85 -8.46
CA LEU A 212 17.73 -1.93 -9.42
C LEU A 212 18.41 -1.37 -10.68
N ILE A 213 19.63 -1.83 -10.97
CA ILE A 213 20.45 -1.40 -12.13
C ILE A 213 20.65 -2.51 -13.16
N HIS A 214 20.44 -3.76 -12.78
CA HIS A 214 20.52 -4.90 -13.69
C HIS A 214 19.47 -5.93 -13.32
N THR A 215 18.82 -6.52 -14.32
CA THR A 215 18.06 -7.73 -14.12
C THR A 215 18.10 -8.65 -15.33
N GLN A 216 18.23 -9.95 -15.05
CA GLN A 216 18.03 -11.01 -16.03
C GLN A 216 16.72 -11.72 -15.70
N VAL A 217 15.87 -11.91 -16.70
CA VAL A 217 14.67 -12.74 -16.62
C VAL A 217 14.64 -13.70 -17.82
N PRO A 218 13.80 -14.75 -17.83
CA PRO A 218 13.78 -15.71 -18.94
C PRO A 218 13.52 -15.08 -20.31
N SER A 219 12.80 -13.94 -20.36
CA SER A 219 12.45 -13.24 -21.60
C SER A 219 13.55 -12.32 -22.12
N ALA A 220 14.35 -11.69 -21.25
CA ALA A 220 15.32 -10.67 -21.63
C ALA A 220 16.27 -10.28 -20.48
N VAL A 221 17.31 -9.51 -20.83
CA VAL A 221 18.21 -8.84 -19.89
C VAL A 221 17.99 -7.34 -19.98
N TYR A 222 17.91 -6.68 -18.82
CA TYR A 222 17.68 -5.25 -18.68
C TYR A 222 18.80 -4.60 -17.85
N ASP A 223 19.35 -3.48 -18.34
CA ASP A 223 20.21 -2.59 -17.54
C ASP A 223 19.53 -1.22 -17.38
N TYR A 224 19.53 -0.68 -16.17
CA TYR A 224 19.01 0.65 -15.85
C TYR A 224 20.12 1.58 -15.36
N ARG A 225 20.05 2.84 -15.76
CA ARG A 225 20.90 3.90 -15.20
C ARG A 225 20.02 5.00 -14.64
N TYR A 226 20.45 5.60 -13.55
CA TYR A 226 19.75 6.70 -12.90
C TYR A 226 20.67 7.90 -12.73
N ASP A 227 20.10 9.10 -12.63
CA ASP A 227 20.82 10.27 -12.14
C ASP A 227 20.93 10.24 -10.59
N ALA A 228 21.62 11.24 -10.02
CA ALA A 228 21.84 11.35 -8.58
C ALA A 228 20.54 11.57 -7.77
N VAL A 229 19.46 11.97 -8.45
CA VAL A 229 18.17 12.28 -7.82
C VAL A 229 17.09 11.25 -8.18
N GLY A 230 17.47 10.11 -8.77
CA GLY A 230 16.59 8.95 -8.96
C GLY A 230 15.77 8.94 -10.24
N ASN A 231 15.98 9.85 -11.19
CA ASN A 231 15.38 9.71 -12.52
C ASN A 231 16.09 8.59 -13.27
N ARG A 232 15.33 7.62 -13.80
CA ARG A 232 15.87 6.63 -14.74
C ARG A 232 16.28 7.35 -16.02
N LEU A 233 17.55 7.32 -16.38
CA LEU A 233 18.13 7.92 -17.59
C LEU A 233 18.15 6.97 -18.78
N THR A 234 18.33 5.67 -18.55
CA THR A 234 18.33 4.67 -19.62
C THR A 234 17.68 3.36 -19.17
N GLU A 235 17.09 2.66 -20.14
CA GLU A 235 16.73 1.25 -20.09
C GLU A 235 17.41 0.58 -21.28
N LYS A 236 18.26 -0.41 -21.03
CA LYS A 236 18.94 -1.17 -22.08
C LYS A 236 18.36 -2.57 -22.10
N ILE A 237 17.86 -3.02 -23.26
CA ILE A 237 17.29 -4.35 -23.45
C ILE A 237 18.20 -5.12 -24.41
N GLY A 238 18.83 -6.18 -23.92
CA GLY A 238 19.89 -6.87 -24.67
C GLY A 238 21.02 -5.89 -25.06
N PRO A 239 21.39 -5.74 -26.35
CA PRO A 239 22.44 -4.83 -26.77
C PRO A 239 21.99 -3.37 -26.91
N THR A 240 20.69 -3.08 -26.93
CA THR A 240 20.15 -1.78 -27.36
C THR A 240 19.80 -0.90 -26.16
N THR A 241 20.31 0.34 -26.14
CA THR A 241 20.02 1.33 -25.08
C THR A 241 18.93 2.29 -25.51
N TYR A 242 17.94 2.49 -24.64
CA TYR A 242 16.85 3.45 -24.80
C TYR A 242 16.96 4.55 -23.75
N ASN A 243 16.77 5.80 -24.17
CA ASN A 243 17.00 6.99 -23.35
C ASN A 243 15.69 7.52 -22.77
N TYR A 244 15.77 8.03 -21.54
CA TYR A 244 14.74 8.74 -20.84
C TYR A 244 15.22 10.18 -20.66
N THR A 245 14.50 11.14 -21.22
CA THR A 245 14.94 12.54 -21.27
C THR A 245 14.12 13.37 -20.30
N TYR A 246 14.79 14.22 -19.51
CA TYR A 246 14.16 15.11 -18.53
C TYR A 246 14.63 16.55 -18.75
N PRO A 247 13.79 17.56 -18.45
CA PRO A 247 14.25 18.93 -18.28
C PRO A 247 15.21 19.02 -17.09
N THR A 248 16.18 19.94 -17.15
CA THR A 248 17.17 20.14 -16.05
C THR A 248 16.55 20.69 -14.76
N THR A 249 15.28 21.09 -14.79
CA THR A 249 14.57 21.75 -13.69
C THR A 249 13.45 20.91 -13.10
N SER A 250 13.24 19.66 -13.56
CA SER A 250 12.10 18.85 -13.12
C SER A 250 12.32 17.34 -13.24
N HIS A 251 11.63 16.58 -12.40
CA HIS A 251 11.51 15.12 -12.48
C HIS A 251 10.45 14.63 -13.48
N ARG A 252 9.76 15.55 -14.17
CA ARG A 252 8.78 15.25 -15.23
C ARG A 252 9.50 14.67 -16.45
N LEU A 253 9.17 13.45 -16.84
CA LEU A 253 9.81 12.76 -17.96
C LEU A 253 9.34 13.42 -19.25
N ALA A 254 10.23 14.01 -20.04
CA ALA A 254 9.86 14.67 -21.29
C ALA A 254 9.60 13.66 -22.41
N SER A 255 10.47 12.65 -22.54
CA SER A 255 10.32 11.62 -23.57
C SER A 255 11.12 10.36 -23.27
N VAL A 256 10.72 9.26 -23.93
CA VAL A 256 11.42 7.97 -23.96
C VAL A 256 11.67 7.58 -25.41
N SER A 257 12.79 6.91 -25.70
CA SER A 257 13.08 6.35 -27.02
C SER A 257 12.83 4.83 -27.09
N GLY A 258 12.94 4.24 -28.29
CA GLY A 258 12.83 2.80 -28.48
C GLY A 258 11.42 2.26 -28.65
N PRO A 259 11.17 0.98 -28.33
CA PRO A 259 9.87 0.33 -28.49
C PRO A 259 8.73 1.03 -27.72
N LYS A 260 9.08 1.75 -26.65
CA LYS A 260 8.16 2.51 -25.79
C LYS A 260 8.19 4.01 -26.08
N ALA A 261 8.63 4.42 -27.28
CA ALA A 261 8.87 5.81 -27.62
C ALA A 261 7.61 6.67 -27.47
N ARG A 262 7.69 7.64 -26.57
CA ARG A 262 6.59 8.53 -26.18
C ARG A 262 7.14 9.88 -25.78
N SER A 263 6.33 10.93 -25.94
CA SER A 263 6.58 12.25 -25.38
C SER A 263 5.45 12.58 -24.41
N PHE A 264 5.78 13.23 -23.29
CA PHE A 264 4.83 13.44 -22.22
C PHE A 264 4.66 14.92 -21.90
N SER A 265 3.42 15.30 -21.59
CA SER A 265 3.08 16.62 -21.07
C SER A 265 2.46 16.50 -19.69
N TYR A 266 2.58 17.56 -18.89
CA TYR A 266 2.11 17.58 -17.50
C TYR A 266 1.39 18.89 -17.21
N ASP A 267 0.46 18.83 -16.26
CA ASP A 267 -0.16 20.03 -15.70
C ASP A 267 0.77 20.75 -14.69
N ALA A 268 0.28 21.84 -14.10
CA ALA A 268 1.03 22.60 -13.10
C ALA A 268 1.32 21.80 -11.82
N ASN A 269 0.43 20.86 -11.45
CA ASN A 269 0.58 19.98 -10.28
C ASN A 269 1.57 18.83 -10.54
N GLY A 270 2.00 18.66 -11.79
CA GLY A 270 2.91 17.59 -12.17
C GLY A 270 2.21 16.28 -12.47
N SER A 271 0.92 16.30 -12.78
CA SER A 271 0.18 15.14 -13.26
C SER A 271 0.29 15.04 -14.79
N MET A 272 0.62 13.85 -15.32
CA MET A 272 0.81 13.61 -16.75
C MET A 272 -0.51 13.79 -17.48
N THR A 273 -0.62 14.75 -18.40
CA THR A 273 -1.83 15.06 -19.18
C THR A 273 -1.82 14.44 -20.57
N ASP A 274 -0.65 14.07 -21.08
CA ASP A 274 -0.47 13.50 -22.42
C ASP A 274 0.71 12.52 -22.39
N ASN A 275 0.59 11.36 -23.05
CA ASN A 275 1.68 10.40 -23.24
C ASN A 275 2.01 10.12 -24.73
N GLY A 276 1.53 10.96 -25.63
CA GLY A 276 1.67 10.87 -27.08
C GLY A 276 0.51 10.12 -27.77
N SER A 277 -0.26 9.32 -27.05
CA SER A 277 -1.40 8.57 -27.61
C SER A 277 -2.71 8.74 -26.84
N GLN A 278 -2.64 9.18 -25.58
CA GLN A 278 -3.77 9.32 -24.69
C GLN A 278 -3.71 10.66 -23.96
N GLN A 279 -4.87 11.25 -23.72
CA GLN A 279 -5.01 12.45 -22.89
C GLN A 279 -5.59 12.09 -21.53
N PHE A 280 -4.99 12.59 -20.46
CA PHE A 280 -5.35 12.30 -19.08
C PHE A 280 -5.89 13.56 -18.40
N VAL A 281 -7.04 13.43 -17.76
CA VAL A 281 -7.73 14.56 -17.11
C VAL A 281 -7.93 14.26 -15.64
N TYR A 282 -7.41 15.16 -14.80
CA TYR A 282 -7.47 15.05 -13.35
C TYR A 282 -8.60 15.91 -12.79
N ASN A 283 -9.25 15.42 -11.74
CA ASN A 283 -10.25 16.19 -11.03
C ASN A 283 -9.60 17.20 -10.07
N SER A 284 -10.42 17.96 -9.36
CA SER A 284 -9.98 18.98 -8.40
C SER A 284 -9.27 18.42 -7.16
N LEU A 285 -9.30 17.10 -6.95
CA LEU A 285 -8.54 16.38 -5.92
C LEU A 285 -7.18 15.89 -6.46
N GLY A 286 -6.81 16.23 -7.70
CA GLY A 286 -5.58 15.76 -8.35
C GLY A 286 -5.62 14.30 -8.79
N ARG A 287 -6.81 13.69 -8.86
CA ARG A 287 -6.98 12.26 -9.17
C ARG A 287 -7.44 12.04 -10.59
N LEU A 288 -6.89 11.00 -11.26
CA LEU A 288 -7.24 10.66 -12.62
C LEU A 288 -8.73 10.28 -12.68
N HIS A 289 -9.53 11.06 -13.41
CA HIS A 289 -10.98 10.83 -13.48
C HIS A 289 -11.49 10.64 -14.91
N GLN A 290 -10.63 10.90 -15.90
CA GLN A 290 -10.97 10.68 -17.29
C GLN A 290 -9.70 10.47 -18.12
N VAL A 291 -9.78 9.57 -19.08
CA VAL A 291 -8.75 9.35 -20.11
C VAL A 291 -9.39 9.27 -21.48
N ILE A 292 -8.80 9.96 -22.45
CA ILE A 292 -9.24 9.98 -23.84
C ILE A 292 -8.25 9.12 -24.62
N THR A 293 -8.75 8.03 -25.21
CA THR A 293 -7.96 7.10 -26.02
C THR A 293 -8.50 7.07 -27.45
N ALA A 294 -7.81 6.36 -28.36
CA ALA A 294 -8.31 6.12 -29.71
C ALA A 294 -9.66 5.36 -29.73
N GLN A 295 -9.97 4.60 -28.68
CA GLN A 295 -11.21 3.82 -28.53
C GLN A 295 -12.35 4.64 -27.89
N GLY A 296 -12.08 5.89 -27.48
CA GLY A 296 -13.04 6.80 -26.88
C GLY A 296 -12.65 7.26 -25.49
N THR A 297 -13.61 7.88 -24.79
CA THR A 297 -13.38 8.44 -23.45
C THR A 297 -13.79 7.46 -22.36
N TYR A 298 -12.85 7.09 -21.50
CA TYR A 298 -13.13 6.39 -20.26
C TYR A 298 -13.22 7.39 -19.12
N GLN A 299 -14.13 7.15 -18.17
CA GLN A 299 -14.27 7.95 -16.97
C GLN A 299 -14.14 7.10 -15.72
N TYR A 300 -13.59 7.69 -14.67
CA TYR A 300 -13.45 7.10 -13.35
C TYR A 300 -14.20 7.95 -12.32
N ARG A 301 -14.73 7.30 -11.28
CA ARG A 301 -15.30 7.98 -10.11
C ARG A 301 -14.47 7.61 -8.89
N ILE A 302 -14.04 8.61 -8.14
CA ILE A 302 -13.20 8.46 -6.97
C ILE A 302 -14.00 8.95 -5.76
N ASN A 303 -14.14 8.14 -4.72
CA ASN A 303 -14.87 8.55 -3.51
C ASN A 303 -14.02 9.48 -2.62
N GLY A 304 -14.62 10.00 -1.56
CA GLY A 304 -13.95 10.88 -0.60
C GLY A 304 -12.79 10.25 0.16
N LEU A 305 -12.68 8.91 0.18
CA LEU A 305 -11.53 8.17 0.75
C LEU A 305 -10.37 8.07 -0.24
N GLY A 306 -10.53 8.57 -1.46
CA GLY A 306 -9.55 8.45 -2.52
C GLY A 306 -9.57 7.11 -3.26
N GLN A 307 -10.59 6.28 -3.09
CA GLN A 307 -10.68 4.99 -3.79
C GLN A 307 -11.48 5.15 -5.09
N ARG A 308 -11.03 4.52 -6.18
CA ARG A 308 -11.79 4.43 -7.42
C ARG A 308 -12.96 3.47 -7.26
N VAL A 309 -14.17 4.02 -7.18
CA VAL A 309 -15.40 3.25 -6.97
C VAL A 309 -16.14 2.91 -8.26
N MET A 310 -15.81 3.55 -9.39
CA MET A 310 -16.42 3.22 -10.68
C MET A 310 -15.49 3.47 -11.86
N LYS A 311 -15.58 2.60 -12.88
CA LYS A 311 -15.03 2.77 -14.23
C LYS A 311 -16.16 2.74 -15.25
N ILE A 312 -16.14 3.70 -16.18
CA ILE A 312 -17.17 3.89 -17.21
C ILE A 312 -16.45 3.88 -18.57
N PRO A 313 -16.58 2.81 -19.37
CA PRO A 313 -16.04 2.79 -20.72
C PRO A 313 -16.87 3.65 -21.68
N PRO A 314 -16.31 4.04 -22.85
CA PRO A 314 -17.08 4.75 -23.88
C PRO A 314 -18.22 3.89 -24.44
N ILE A 315 -17.99 2.57 -24.52
CA ILE A 315 -18.96 1.56 -24.95
C ILE A 315 -18.83 0.34 -24.03
N GLY A 316 -19.95 -0.24 -23.63
CA GLY A 316 -20.00 -1.46 -22.81
C GLY A 316 -20.40 -1.21 -21.35
N ASN A 317 -20.20 -2.22 -20.52
CA ASN A 317 -20.66 -2.21 -19.14
C ASN A 317 -19.72 -1.42 -18.23
N ARG A 318 -20.31 -0.65 -17.32
CA ARG A 318 -19.59 0.01 -16.22
C ARG A 318 -19.13 -1.03 -15.22
N THR A 319 -18.00 -0.78 -14.57
CA THR A 319 -17.50 -1.58 -13.43
C THR A 319 -17.59 -0.74 -12.17
N ILE A 320 -18.10 -1.34 -11.08
CA ILE A 320 -18.11 -0.77 -9.74
C ILE A 320 -17.15 -1.59 -8.89
N PHE A 321 -16.29 -0.90 -8.14
CA PHE A 321 -15.28 -1.51 -7.28
C PHE A 321 -15.72 -1.42 -5.82
N HIS A 322 -15.70 -2.55 -5.13
CA HIS A 322 -16.08 -2.66 -3.74
C HIS A 322 -14.85 -2.97 -2.90
N TYR A 323 -14.54 -2.12 -1.93
CA TYR A 323 -13.39 -2.27 -1.06
C TYR A 323 -13.83 -2.59 0.36
N ASP A 324 -12.94 -3.23 1.13
CA ASP A 324 -13.12 -3.35 2.57
C ASP A 324 -12.67 -2.08 3.32
N LYS A 325 -12.68 -2.16 4.66
CA LYS A 325 -12.26 -1.07 5.55
C LYS A 325 -10.76 -0.77 5.48
N ASN A 326 -9.95 -1.70 4.95
CA ASN A 326 -8.50 -1.55 4.77
C ASN A 326 -8.13 -1.15 3.33
N GLY A 327 -9.09 -1.02 2.42
CA GLY A 327 -8.86 -0.67 1.02
C GLY A 327 -8.52 -1.85 0.11
N GLN A 328 -8.71 -3.10 0.56
CA GLN A 328 -8.57 -4.29 -0.29
C GLN A 328 -9.79 -4.43 -1.20
N LEU A 329 -9.57 -4.74 -2.48
CA LEU A 329 -10.65 -4.95 -3.44
C LEU A 329 -11.36 -6.28 -3.13
N LEU A 330 -12.63 -6.20 -2.74
CA LEU A 330 -13.48 -7.35 -2.42
C LEU A 330 -14.21 -7.88 -3.65
N ALA A 331 -14.74 -6.99 -4.48
CA ALA A 331 -15.56 -7.36 -5.62
C ALA A 331 -15.56 -6.33 -6.74
N GLU A 332 -15.78 -6.82 -7.96
CA GLU A 332 -16.19 -6.05 -9.13
C GLU A 332 -17.66 -6.40 -9.43
N THR A 333 -18.52 -5.38 -9.56
CA THR A 333 -19.88 -5.55 -10.09
C THR A 333 -20.07 -4.72 -11.35
N ASP A 334 -21.07 -5.03 -12.16
CA ASP A 334 -21.46 -4.17 -13.26
C ASP A 334 -22.19 -2.90 -12.76
N GLY A 335 -22.58 -2.02 -13.68
CA GLY A 335 -23.34 -0.79 -13.36
C GLY A 335 -24.74 -1.03 -12.79
N LEU A 336 -25.26 -2.27 -12.85
CA LEU A 336 -26.51 -2.69 -12.23
C LEU A 336 -26.30 -3.32 -10.84
N GLY A 337 -25.05 -3.49 -10.39
CA GLY A 337 -24.70 -4.15 -9.14
C GLY A 337 -24.64 -5.68 -9.25
N VAL A 338 -24.69 -6.24 -10.46
CA VAL A 338 -24.53 -7.68 -10.67
C VAL A 338 -23.05 -8.03 -10.54
N VAL A 339 -22.73 -9.03 -9.73
CA VAL A 339 -21.35 -9.50 -9.51
C VAL A 339 -20.72 -9.93 -10.82
N VAL A 340 -19.50 -9.48 -11.06
CA VAL A 340 -18.61 -9.92 -12.15
C VAL A 340 -17.51 -10.81 -11.59
N LYS A 341 -16.97 -10.47 -10.41
CA LYS A 341 -15.84 -11.15 -9.79
C LYS A 341 -15.74 -10.79 -8.31
N GLU A 342 -15.29 -11.73 -7.50
CA GLU A 342 -15.03 -11.52 -6.06
C GLU A 342 -13.64 -12.06 -5.70
N PHE A 343 -12.95 -11.39 -4.79
CA PHE A 343 -11.62 -11.75 -4.32
C PHE A 343 -11.69 -12.17 -2.86
N ILE A 344 -10.96 -13.22 -2.50
CA ILE A 344 -10.83 -13.70 -1.13
C ILE A 344 -9.40 -13.46 -0.67
N TRP A 345 -9.24 -12.94 0.53
CA TRP A 345 -7.98 -12.50 1.11
C TRP A 345 -7.67 -13.27 2.38
N HIS A 346 -6.39 -13.61 2.60
CA HIS A 346 -5.85 -14.07 3.87
C HIS A 346 -4.91 -12.99 4.39
N GLY A 347 -5.39 -12.14 5.30
CA GLY A 347 -4.68 -10.92 5.67
C GLY A 347 -4.42 -10.05 4.42
N ALA A 348 -3.17 -9.72 4.14
CA ALA A 348 -2.77 -8.93 2.97
C ALA A 348 -2.64 -9.74 1.65
N THR A 349 -2.71 -11.07 1.71
CA THR A 349 -2.46 -11.93 0.54
C THR A 349 -3.76 -12.33 -0.15
N PRO A 350 -3.92 -12.09 -1.47
CA PRO A 350 -5.07 -12.61 -2.21
C PRO A 350 -4.90 -14.12 -2.39
N VAL A 351 -5.92 -14.90 -2.01
CA VAL A 351 -5.85 -16.37 -2.00
C VAL A 351 -6.82 -17.04 -2.97
N ALA A 352 -7.91 -16.36 -3.34
CA ALA A 352 -8.82 -16.89 -4.33
C ALA A 352 -9.58 -15.79 -5.10
N ILE A 353 -10.06 -16.18 -6.28
CA ILE A 353 -10.99 -15.43 -7.11
C ILE A 353 -12.23 -16.30 -7.34
N VAL A 354 -13.41 -15.73 -7.13
CA VAL A 354 -14.70 -16.38 -7.37
C VAL A 354 -15.38 -15.69 -8.54
N LEU A 355 -15.78 -16.48 -9.53
CA LEU A 355 -16.56 -16.02 -10.68
C LEU A 355 -18.02 -16.45 -10.52
N PRO A 356 -18.98 -15.56 -10.81
CA PRO A 356 -20.39 -15.90 -10.80
C PRO A 356 -20.70 -16.97 -11.86
N PRO A 357 -21.83 -17.68 -11.72
CA PRO A 357 -22.27 -18.61 -12.74
C PRO A 357 -22.62 -17.90 -14.05
N THR A 358 -22.41 -18.61 -15.15
CA THR A 358 -22.88 -18.22 -16.49
C THR A 358 -24.02 -19.14 -16.93
N SER A 359 -24.54 -18.95 -18.14
CA SER A 359 -25.52 -19.87 -18.73
C SER A 359 -24.99 -21.30 -18.90
N THR A 360 -23.66 -21.47 -18.97
CA THR A 360 -23.01 -22.75 -19.27
C THR A 360 -22.16 -23.28 -18.12
N LYS A 361 -21.90 -22.49 -17.08
CA LYS A 361 -21.00 -22.86 -15.98
C LYS A 361 -21.59 -22.49 -14.62
N PRO A 362 -21.41 -23.34 -13.60
CA PRO A 362 -21.74 -22.96 -12.24
C PRO A 362 -20.81 -21.85 -11.74
N GLU A 363 -21.08 -21.39 -10.52
CA GLU A 363 -20.13 -20.56 -9.78
C GLU A 363 -18.80 -21.31 -9.65
N ARG A 364 -17.67 -20.61 -9.80
CA ARG A 364 -16.34 -21.22 -9.85
C ARG A 364 -15.38 -20.46 -8.96
N ILE A 365 -14.53 -21.19 -8.25
CA ILE A 365 -13.40 -20.65 -7.49
C ILE A 365 -12.08 -21.05 -8.17
N TYR A 366 -11.14 -20.12 -8.22
CA TYR A 366 -9.75 -20.36 -8.61
C TYR A 366 -8.83 -19.84 -7.50
N TYR A 367 -7.66 -20.45 -7.35
CA TYR A 367 -6.77 -20.22 -6.23
C TYR A 367 -5.52 -19.47 -6.66
N ILE A 368 -5.14 -18.46 -5.89
CA ILE A 368 -4.08 -17.51 -6.23
C ILE A 368 -2.80 -17.90 -5.50
N HIS A 369 -1.71 -18.03 -6.26
CA HIS A 369 -0.35 -18.15 -5.75
C HIS A 369 0.37 -16.82 -5.94
N ALA A 370 0.74 -16.21 -4.82
CA ALA A 370 1.37 -14.89 -4.78
C ALA A 370 2.86 -14.99 -4.41
N ASP A 371 3.65 -14.06 -4.92
CA ASP A 371 5.09 -13.96 -4.66
C ASP A 371 5.43 -13.43 -3.26
N GLN A 372 6.72 -13.21 -2.98
CA GLN A 372 7.21 -12.71 -1.70
C GLN A 372 6.57 -11.37 -1.28
N LEU A 373 6.13 -10.56 -2.25
CA LEU A 373 5.48 -9.27 -2.03
C LEU A 373 3.95 -9.38 -1.90
N ASN A 374 3.39 -10.59 -2.02
CA ASN A 374 1.96 -10.86 -2.15
C ASN A 374 1.35 -10.43 -3.49
N ALA A 375 2.15 -10.22 -4.53
CA ALA A 375 1.63 -9.99 -5.87
C ALA A 375 1.17 -11.33 -6.49
N PRO A 376 -0.05 -11.43 -7.07
CA PRO A 376 -0.50 -12.63 -7.79
C PRO A 376 0.43 -12.93 -8.96
N ARG A 377 0.94 -14.17 -9.04
CA ARG A 377 1.80 -14.62 -10.16
C ARG A 377 1.22 -15.79 -10.92
N VAL A 378 0.52 -16.68 -10.23
CA VAL A 378 -0.11 -17.87 -10.81
C VAL A 378 -1.52 -17.99 -10.24
N VAL A 379 -2.50 -18.32 -11.09
CA VAL A 379 -3.83 -18.75 -10.65
C VAL A 379 -4.10 -20.14 -11.18
N VAL A 380 -4.58 -21.01 -10.30
CA VAL A 380 -4.89 -22.40 -10.59
C VAL A 380 -6.37 -22.71 -10.41
N ASN A 381 -6.89 -23.66 -11.18
CA ASN A 381 -8.24 -24.16 -11.02
C ASN A 381 -8.33 -25.24 -9.90
N ASN A 382 -9.49 -25.88 -9.77
CA ASN A 382 -9.72 -26.89 -8.73
C ASN A 382 -8.94 -28.22 -8.94
N THR A 383 -8.40 -28.46 -10.13
CA THR A 383 -7.50 -29.60 -10.41
C THR A 383 -6.02 -29.19 -10.38
N ASN A 384 -5.73 -27.97 -9.91
CA ASN A 384 -4.40 -27.37 -9.85
C ASN A 384 -3.72 -27.16 -11.22
N ALA A 385 -4.52 -27.07 -12.30
CA ALA A 385 -4.00 -26.61 -13.59
C ALA A 385 -3.87 -25.09 -13.57
N VAL A 386 -2.73 -24.58 -14.06
CA VAL A 386 -2.48 -23.14 -14.18
C VAL A 386 -3.33 -22.59 -15.31
N VAL A 387 -4.19 -21.63 -15.00
CA VAL A 387 -5.09 -20.98 -15.97
C VAL A 387 -4.69 -19.54 -16.26
N TRP A 388 -3.91 -18.91 -15.37
CA TRP A 388 -3.39 -17.57 -15.53
C TRP A 388 -1.99 -17.47 -14.95
N ARG A 389 -1.09 -16.74 -15.62
CA ARG A 389 0.29 -16.57 -15.18
C ARG A 389 0.85 -15.21 -15.58
N TRP A 390 1.55 -14.56 -14.65
CA TRP A 390 2.17 -13.24 -14.85
C TRP A 390 3.61 -13.21 -14.32
N ASP A 391 4.56 -13.26 -15.24
CA ASP A 391 6.01 -13.23 -14.98
C ASP A 391 6.68 -12.04 -15.68
N PRO A 392 6.37 -10.80 -15.26
CA PRO A 392 7.01 -9.64 -15.84
C PRO A 392 8.47 -9.51 -15.35
N GLU A 393 9.23 -8.65 -16.01
CA GLU A 393 10.38 -8.01 -15.38
C GLU A 393 9.95 -7.19 -14.12
N PRO A 394 10.89 -6.85 -13.22
CA PRO A 394 10.58 -6.25 -11.92
C PRO A 394 9.69 -5.01 -11.92
N PHE A 395 9.74 -4.13 -12.92
CA PHE A 395 8.87 -2.96 -12.99
C PHE A 395 7.45 -3.27 -13.49
N GLY A 396 7.16 -4.50 -13.92
CA GLY A 396 5.82 -4.97 -14.25
C GLY A 396 5.40 -4.69 -15.71
N THR A 397 6.33 -4.60 -16.66
CA THR A 397 6.00 -4.17 -18.04
C THR A 397 5.12 -5.15 -18.82
N ASP A 398 5.22 -6.44 -18.55
CA ASP A 398 4.62 -7.47 -19.42
C ASP A 398 3.17 -7.78 -19.02
N LEU A 399 2.36 -8.20 -20.00
CA LEU A 399 0.99 -8.65 -19.74
C LEU A 399 0.96 -10.12 -19.30
N PRO A 400 -0.04 -10.53 -18.49
CA PRO A 400 -0.21 -11.92 -18.15
C PRO A 400 -0.61 -12.77 -19.35
N ASN A 401 -0.26 -14.06 -19.31
CA ASN A 401 -0.96 -15.07 -20.09
C ASN A 401 -2.26 -15.42 -19.35
N GLU A 402 -3.40 -15.13 -19.98
CA GLU A 402 -4.73 -15.34 -19.39
C GLU A 402 -5.38 -16.68 -19.74
N ASP A 403 -4.75 -17.50 -20.57
CA ASP A 403 -5.22 -18.83 -21.01
C ASP A 403 -4.01 -19.77 -21.09
N VAL A 404 -3.44 -20.09 -19.91
CA VAL A 404 -2.22 -20.89 -19.82
C VAL A 404 -2.46 -22.36 -20.17
N ASP A 405 -3.66 -22.87 -19.90
CA ASP A 405 -4.05 -24.24 -20.22
C ASP A 405 -4.54 -24.42 -21.68
N GLY A 406 -4.66 -23.31 -22.44
CA GLY A 406 -4.90 -23.32 -23.88
C GLY A 406 -6.28 -23.84 -24.27
N ASN A 407 -7.24 -23.75 -23.36
CA ASN A 407 -8.59 -24.27 -23.56
C ASN A 407 -9.53 -23.25 -24.25
N GLY A 408 -9.03 -22.03 -24.53
CA GLY A 408 -9.77 -20.93 -25.14
C GLY A 408 -10.55 -20.06 -24.14
N GLU A 409 -10.47 -20.37 -22.84
CA GLU A 409 -11.17 -19.68 -21.76
C GLU A 409 -10.24 -18.79 -20.96
N LYS A 410 -10.34 -17.48 -21.17
CA LYS A 410 -9.50 -16.52 -20.45
C LYS A 410 -9.97 -16.30 -19.02
N LEU A 411 -9.01 -16.26 -18.09
CA LEU A 411 -9.19 -15.71 -16.76
C LEU A 411 -8.59 -14.31 -16.68
N VAL A 412 -9.43 -13.26 -16.69
CA VAL A 412 -8.95 -11.88 -16.54
C VAL A 412 -8.69 -11.57 -15.06
N MET A 413 -7.43 -11.40 -14.70
CA MET A 413 -6.99 -10.98 -13.36
C MET A 413 -6.23 -9.66 -13.46
N ASN A 414 -6.78 -8.62 -12.83
CA ASN A 414 -6.26 -7.25 -12.92
C ASN A 414 -5.46 -6.82 -11.70
N LEU A 415 -5.46 -7.58 -10.60
CA LEU A 415 -4.53 -7.31 -9.50
C LEU A 415 -3.08 -7.46 -9.98
N ARG A 416 -2.20 -6.59 -9.50
CA ARG A 416 -0.76 -6.56 -9.84
C ARG A 416 0.06 -6.55 -8.55
N TYR A 417 1.05 -5.67 -8.41
CA TYR A 417 1.68 -5.44 -7.11
C TYR A 417 0.65 -5.04 -6.06
N PRO A 418 0.92 -5.21 -4.76
CA PRO A 418 -0.03 -4.83 -3.71
C PRO A 418 -0.56 -3.41 -3.92
N GLY A 419 -1.88 -3.24 -3.80
CA GLY A 419 -2.56 -1.96 -4.06
C GLY A 419 -2.93 -1.71 -5.53
N GLN A 420 -2.31 -2.43 -6.47
CA GLN A 420 -2.42 -2.13 -7.89
C GLN A 420 -3.54 -2.88 -8.61
N TYR A 421 -4.23 -2.17 -9.50
CA TYR A 421 -5.20 -2.69 -10.45
C TYR A 421 -4.83 -2.25 -11.87
N TYR A 422 -4.62 -3.20 -12.78
CA TYR A 422 -4.27 -2.92 -14.17
C TYR A 422 -5.49 -2.47 -14.99
N ASP A 423 -5.34 -1.33 -15.66
CA ASP A 423 -6.33 -0.79 -16.59
C ASP A 423 -5.84 -0.93 -18.03
N GLN A 424 -6.33 -1.98 -18.70
CA GLN A 424 -5.97 -2.29 -20.08
C GLN A 424 -6.16 -1.10 -21.03
N GLU A 425 -7.18 -0.27 -20.81
CA GLU A 425 -7.45 0.88 -21.68
C GLU A 425 -6.36 1.97 -21.61
N THR A 426 -5.62 2.05 -20.51
CA THR A 426 -4.55 3.04 -20.31
C THR A 426 -3.16 2.43 -20.39
N GLY A 427 -3.04 1.14 -20.07
CA GLY A 427 -1.75 0.51 -19.78
C GLY A 427 -1.17 0.88 -18.41
N LEU A 428 -1.89 1.67 -17.61
CA LEU A 428 -1.49 2.06 -16.26
C LEU A 428 -2.00 1.04 -15.23
N ASN A 429 -1.34 1.02 -14.09
CA ASN A 429 -1.78 0.36 -12.89
C ASN A 429 -2.32 1.43 -11.93
N TYR A 430 -3.64 1.48 -11.77
CA TYR A 430 -4.25 2.26 -10.69
C TYR A 430 -3.69 1.77 -9.35
N ASN A 431 -3.05 2.66 -8.58
CA ASN A 431 -2.44 2.34 -7.30
C ASN A 431 -2.96 3.30 -6.22
N ASN A 432 -4.24 3.16 -5.93
CA ASN A 432 -4.95 4.00 -4.98
C ASN A 432 -4.74 5.50 -5.25
N PHE A 433 -3.92 6.21 -4.47
CA PHE A 433 -3.73 7.66 -4.60
C PHE A 433 -2.97 8.11 -5.86
N ARG A 434 -2.30 7.20 -6.57
CA ARG A 434 -1.57 7.48 -7.83
C ARG A 434 -1.84 6.41 -8.89
N ASP A 435 -1.41 6.66 -10.12
CA ASP A 435 -1.42 5.69 -11.22
C ASP A 435 0.02 5.44 -11.67
N TYR A 436 0.38 4.17 -11.82
CA TYR A 436 1.74 3.70 -12.09
C TYR A 436 1.86 3.21 -13.54
N ASP A 437 2.74 3.82 -14.33
CA ASP A 437 3.07 3.36 -15.68
C ASP A 437 4.25 2.37 -15.59
N SER A 438 3.95 1.08 -15.61
CA SER A 438 4.97 0.04 -15.54
C SER A 438 5.92 0.06 -16.73
N SER A 439 5.46 0.54 -17.90
CA SER A 439 6.31 0.59 -19.09
C SER A 439 7.51 1.52 -18.94
N ILE A 440 7.39 2.56 -18.10
CA ILE A 440 8.46 3.53 -17.79
C ILE A 440 8.93 3.46 -16.33
N GLY A 441 8.40 2.51 -15.55
CA GLY A 441 8.85 2.24 -14.18
C GLY A 441 8.59 3.36 -13.19
N ARG A 442 7.53 4.16 -13.36
CA ARG A 442 7.25 5.31 -12.47
C ARG A 442 5.77 5.72 -12.41
N TYR A 443 5.42 6.47 -11.38
CA TYR A 443 4.12 7.13 -11.26
C TYR A 443 3.92 8.21 -12.31
N VAL A 444 2.67 8.42 -12.71
CA VAL A 444 2.30 9.46 -13.69
C VAL A 444 1.87 10.77 -13.04
N GLN A 445 1.66 10.77 -11.72
CA GLN A 445 1.49 11.97 -10.90
C GLN A 445 2.70 12.16 -9.98
N SER A 446 3.01 13.44 -9.69
CA SER A 446 3.84 13.76 -8.54
C SER A 446 3.15 13.27 -7.27
N ASP A 447 3.95 12.83 -6.31
CA ASP A 447 3.50 12.41 -5.00
C ASP A 447 2.60 13.49 -4.34
N PRO A 448 1.36 13.14 -3.92
CA PRO A 448 0.48 14.06 -3.21
C PRO A 448 1.03 14.59 -1.89
N ILE A 449 1.94 13.83 -1.24
CA ILE A 449 2.64 14.31 -0.03
C ILE A 449 3.92 15.09 -0.35
N GLY A 450 4.18 15.35 -1.64
CA GLY A 450 5.30 16.16 -2.10
C GLY A 450 6.65 15.48 -1.85
N LEU A 451 7.66 16.27 -1.45
CA LEU A 451 9.02 15.77 -1.20
C LEU A 451 9.11 14.80 -0.02
N ALA A 452 8.06 14.69 0.80
CA ALA A 452 7.96 13.65 1.82
C ALA A 452 7.96 12.24 1.18
N GLY A 453 7.37 12.05 0.01
CA GLY A 453 7.47 10.79 -0.74
C GLY A 453 8.86 10.50 -1.33
N GLY A 454 9.81 11.43 -1.20
CA GLY A 454 11.14 11.36 -1.76
C GLY A 454 11.48 12.54 -2.68
N ILE A 455 12.78 12.78 -2.87
CA ILE A 455 13.26 13.87 -3.74
C ILE A 455 12.75 13.76 -5.17
N ASN A 456 12.56 12.53 -5.66
CA ASN A 456 11.84 12.24 -6.89
C ASN A 456 10.44 11.76 -6.56
N THR A 457 9.48 12.67 -6.69
CA THR A 457 8.08 12.44 -6.35
C THR A 457 7.34 11.52 -7.33
N TYR A 458 8.02 10.95 -8.33
CA TYR A 458 7.44 10.05 -9.32
C TYR A 458 7.96 8.61 -9.21
N THR A 459 9.05 8.38 -8.46
CA THR A 459 9.68 7.06 -8.41
C THR A 459 8.77 6.04 -7.72
N TYR A 460 8.63 4.86 -8.30
CA TYR A 460 7.97 3.73 -7.64
C TYR A 460 8.96 3.03 -6.72
N VAL A 461 8.64 2.95 -5.42
CA VAL A 461 9.40 2.23 -4.37
C VAL A 461 10.92 2.44 -4.42
N GLY A 462 11.34 3.69 -4.62
CA GLY A 462 12.76 4.05 -4.68
C GLY A 462 13.54 3.46 -5.87
N GLY A 463 12.88 2.80 -6.82
CA GLY A 463 13.54 2.06 -7.89
C GLY A 463 13.89 0.60 -7.53
N ASN A 464 13.31 0.07 -6.44
CA ASN A 464 13.51 -1.31 -5.98
C ASN A 464 12.18 -2.12 -5.92
N PRO A 465 11.54 -2.41 -7.07
CA PRO A 465 10.27 -3.13 -7.09
C PRO A 465 10.38 -4.63 -6.77
N VAL A 466 11.60 -5.15 -6.60
CA VAL A 466 11.84 -6.55 -6.21
C VAL A 466 11.64 -6.76 -4.71
N ASN A 467 12.04 -5.76 -3.91
CA ASN A 467 12.11 -5.87 -2.45
C ASN A 467 11.09 -4.99 -1.72
N SER A 468 10.42 -4.08 -2.43
CA SER A 468 9.54 -3.08 -1.83
C SER A 468 8.19 -2.99 -2.53
N ILE A 469 7.18 -2.58 -1.78
CA ILE A 469 5.80 -2.39 -2.24
C ILE A 469 5.32 -0.99 -1.87
N ASP A 470 4.31 -0.51 -2.58
CA ASP A 470 3.63 0.74 -2.24
C ASP A 470 2.11 0.51 -2.30
N PRO A 471 1.50 -0.08 -1.25
CA PRO A 471 0.11 -0.57 -1.30
C PRO A 471 -0.96 0.52 -1.39
N LEU A 472 -0.61 1.73 -0.93
CA LEU A 472 -1.51 2.88 -0.90
C LEU A 472 -0.95 4.07 -1.66
N GLY A 473 0.37 4.19 -1.74
CA GLY A 473 1.08 5.42 -2.04
C GLY A 473 1.78 6.09 -0.84
N LEU A 474 1.71 5.59 0.43
CA LEU A 474 1.92 6.32 1.74
C LEU A 474 2.21 5.38 2.99
N ASP A 475 2.92 5.77 4.12
CA ASP A 475 3.27 4.90 5.34
C ASP A 475 3.72 5.59 6.73
N ILE A 476 3.65 4.90 7.92
CA ILE A 476 4.21 5.26 9.29
C ILE A 476 5.06 4.12 9.94
N ALA A 477 6.07 4.41 10.77
CA ALA A 477 6.84 3.43 11.58
C ALA A 477 6.98 3.76 13.08
N VAL A 478 6.89 2.75 13.96
CA VAL A 478 7.20 2.80 15.39
C VAL A 478 8.47 2.01 15.68
N ILE A 479 9.37 2.53 16.51
CA ILE A 479 10.69 1.95 16.79
C ILE A 479 10.84 1.69 18.28
N GLU A 480 11.01 0.42 18.65
CA GLU A 480 11.20 -0.04 20.02
C GLU A 480 12.64 -0.53 20.22
N ASN A 481 13.36 0.16 21.08
CA ASN A 481 14.76 -0.03 21.37
C ASN A 481 14.90 -0.78 22.69
N GLY A 482 15.62 -1.90 22.67
CA GLY A 482 15.83 -2.76 23.84
C GLY A 482 16.59 -2.09 25.00
N PRO A 483 16.56 -2.72 26.18
CA PRO A 483 17.21 -2.19 27.38
C PRO A 483 18.74 -2.21 27.27
N THR A 484 19.39 -1.32 28.01
CA THR A 484 20.85 -1.23 28.16
C THR A 484 21.23 -0.98 29.63
N SER A 485 22.49 -1.11 30.00
CA SER A 485 22.96 -0.84 31.37
C SER A 485 22.66 0.58 31.86
N GLY A 486 22.59 1.57 30.97
CA GLY A 486 22.24 2.96 31.28
C GLY A 486 20.79 3.35 30.96
N ASN A 487 19.99 2.43 30.42
CA ASN A 487 18.57 2.62 30.16
C ASN A 487 17.88 1.23 30.24
N PRO A 488 17.52 0.76 31.45
CA PRO A 488 17.09 -0.62 31.68
C PRO A 488 15.64 -0.90 31.25
N ILE A 489 14.86 0.14 30.88
CA ILE A 489 13.44 0.01 30.48
C ILE A 489 13.23 0.05 28.97
N GLY A 490 14.29 0.26 28.18
CA GLY A 490 14.18 0.43 26.72
C GLY A 490 13.82 1.85 26.30
N HIS A 491 13.52 2.05 25.02
CA HIS A 491 13.24 3.37 24.46
C HIS A 491 12.28 3.28 23.28
N THR A 492 11.42 4.26 23.10
CA THR A 492 10.50 4.30 21.95
C THR A 492 10.78 5.52 21.09
N ALA A 493 10.66 5.35 19.78
CA ALA A 493 10.65 6.44 18.82
C ALA A 493 9.58 6.18 17.76
N ILE A 494 9.27 7.20 16.97
CA ILE A 494 8.29 7.08 15.89
C ILE A 494 8.82 7.84 14.67
N ALA A 495 8.59 7.31 13.49
CA ALA A 495 8.98 7.93 12.23
C ALA A 495 7.78 7.94 11.28
N ILE A 496 7.61 9.03 10.55
CA ILE A 496 6.51 9.20 9.59
C ILE A 496 7.15 9.29 8.22
N THR A 497 6.58 8.62 7.20
CA THR A 497 7.19 8.58 5.86
C THR A 497 7.47 9.99 5.37
N GLY A 498 8.72 10.21 4.97
CA GLY A 498 9.22 11.50 4.49
C GLY A 498 9.50 12.58 5.51
N HIS A 499 9.04 12.44 6.75
CA HIS A 499 9.20 13.46 7.78
C HIS A 499 10.39 13.22 8.70
N GLY A 500 10.92 12.00 8.74
CA GLY A 500 11.98 11.65 9.67
C GLY A 500 11.46 11.06 10.97
N ILE A 501 12.40 10.74 11.85
CA ILE A 501 12.13 10.22 13.18
C ILE A 501 11.94 11.35 14.19
N ALA A 502 11.00 11.17 15.10
CA ALA A 502 10.85 11.90 16.33
C ALA A 502 11.19 10.99 17.52
N SER A 503 12.04 11.49 18.42
CA SER A 503 12.43 10.76 19.63
C SER A 503 12.74 11.75 20.75
N SER A 504 12.12 11.62 21.91
CA SER A 504 12.38 12.45 23.08
C SER A 504 13.27 11.69 24.08
N GLY A 505 13.93 12.39 25.02
CA GLY A 505 14.83 11.74 25.99
C GLY A 505 16.18 11.28 25.44
N ASN A 506 16.54 11.68 24.21
CA ASN A 506 17.87 11.53 23.63
C ASN A 506 18.22 12.76 22.75
N SER A 507 19.40 12.77 22.14
CA SER A 507 19.89 13.90 21.34
C SER A 507 19.38 13.89 19.89
N THR A 508 18.27 13.21 19.60
CA THR A 508 17.72 13.11 18.23
C THR A 508 16.84 14.32 17.94
N THR A 509 17.24 15.14 16.96
CA THR A 509 16.40 16.24 16.48
C THR A 509 15.15 15.67 15.81
N ILE A 510 13.97 16.21 16.10
CA ILE A 510 12.74 15.81 15.39
C ILE A 510 12.92 16.00 13.88
N GLY A 511 12.51 14.98 13.12
CA GLY A 511 12.73 14.92 11.68
C GLY A 511 14.17 14.63 11.32
N SER A 512 14.87 13.82 12.11
CA SER A 512 16.18 13.25 11.76
C SER A 512 16.03 11.98 10.92
N SER A 513 17.09 11.58 10.23
CA SER A 513 17.18 10.30 9.51
C SER A 513 16.91 9.13 10.45
N LEU A 514 15.90 8.32 10.13
CA LEU A 514 15.65 7.06 10.82
C LEU A 514 16.86 6.13 10.63
N THR A 515 17.43 6.07 9.44
CA THR A 515 18.63 5.28 9.15
C THR A 515 19.80 5.70 10.04
N ASP A 516 20.08 7.00 10.19
CA ASP A 516 21.20 7.46 11.03
C ASP A 516 20.90 7.29 12.52
N TYR A 517 19.64 7.44 12.91
CA TYR A 517 19.17 7.08 14.25
C TYR A 517 19.44 5.60 14.54
N LEU A 518 19.09 4.70 13.61
CA LEU A 518 19.29 3.27 13.78
C LEU A 518 20.77 2.90 13.83
N LYS A 519 21.64 3.46 12.97
CA LYS A 519 23.11 3.26 13.04
C LYS A 519 23.65 3.52 14.44
N ARG A 520 23.12 4.54 15.11
CA ARG A 520 23.53 4.91 16.47
C ARG A 520 22.97 3.95 17.51
N GLU A 521 21.70 3.57 17.42
CA GLU A 521 21.05 2.77 18.45
C GLU A 521 21.45 1.29 18.39
N VAL A 522 21.57 0.70 17.20
CA VAL A 522 21.87 -0.74 17.08
C VAL A 522 23.27 -1.10 17.57
N GLY A 523 24.23 -0.17 17.59
CA GLY A 523 25.53 -0.41 18.24
C GLY A 523 25.43 -0.64 19.75
N ARG A 524 24.26 -0.37 20.36
CA ARG A 524 24.05 -0.41 21.82
C ARG A 524 23.05 -1.47 22.26
N ARG A 525 22.05 -1.79 21.44
CA ARG A 525 20.86 -2.58 21.79
C ARG A 525 20.21 -3.23 20.57
N ASP A 526 19.37 -4.23 20.79
CA ASP A 526 18.43 -4.74 19.78
C ASP A 526 17.31 -3.72 19.55
N THR A 527 16.81 -3.63 18.32
CA THR A 527 15.78 -2.67 17.92
C THR A 527 14.70 -3.40 17.13
N LYS A 528 13.43 -3.14 17.43
CA LYS A 528 12.26 -3.63 16.69
C LYS A 528 11.56 -2.46 16.02
N ILE A 529 11.20 -2.58 14.75
CA ILE A 529 10.43 -1.59 14.01
C ILE A 529 9.08 -2.19 13.65
N SER A 530 8.00 -1.46 13.86
CA SER A 530 6.63 -1.81 13.46
C SER A 530 6.13 -0.78 12.45
N ILE A 531 5.99 -1.17 11.19
CA ILE A 531 5.56 -0.31 10.09
C ILE A 531 4.05 -0.45 9.89
N ILE A 532 3.31 0.63 10.15
CA ILE A 532 1.86 0.73 10.04
C ILE A 532 1.53 1.38 8.69
N PRO A 533 0.78 0.71 7.80
CA PRO A 533 0.24 1.36 6.61
C PRO A 533 -0.76 2.45 7.00
N THR A 534 -0.66 3.62 6.39
CA THR A 534 -1.48 4.78 6.76
C THR A 534 -2.01 5.53 5.55
N ASN A 535 -3.06 6.31 5.80
CA ASN A 535 -3.56 7.28 4.82
C ASN A 535 -2.95 8.68 5.07
N PRO A 536 -3.08 9.64 4.13
CA PRO A 536 -2.38 10.92 4.24
C PRO A 536 -2.82 11.75 5.46
N GLU A 537 -4.08 11.60 5.89
CA GLU A 537 -4.61 12.33 7.03
C GLU A 537 -3.99 11.84 8.35
N GLN A 538 -3.72 10.54 8.45
CA GLN A 538 -3.09 9.93 9.62
C GLN A 538 -1.64 10.40 9.77
N ASP A 539 -0.87 10.43 8.68
CA ASP A 539 0.52 10.91 8.65
C ASP A 539 0.61 12.38 9.06
N VAL A 540 -0.23 13.22 8.45
CA VAL A 540 -0.26 14.66 8.76
C VAL A 540 -0.65 14.87 10.22
N LYS A 541 -1.64 14.14 10.74
CA LYS A 541 -2.06 14.29 12.15
C LYS A 541 -0.99 13.83 13.13
N ALA A 542 -0.35 12.68 12.89
CA ALA A 542 0.78 12.23 13.69
C ALA A 542 1.91 13.28 13.66
N TRP A 543 2.27 13.76 12.48
CA TRP A 543 3.36 14.71 12.32
C TRP A 543 3.08 16.08 12.96
N GLU A 544 1.88 16.62 12.80
CA GLU A 544 1.47 17.87 13.47
C GLU A 544 1.51 17.72 14.98
N GLU A 545 1.18 16.55 15.53
CA GLU A 545 1.31 16.29 16.96
C GLU A 545 2.77 16.28 17.41
N LEU A 546 3.63 15.55 16.69
CA LEU A 546 5.06 15.49 16.99
C LEU A 546 5.72 16.88 16.97
N LYS A 547 5.28 17.78 16.07
CA LYS A 547 5.76 19.17 16.04
C LYS A 547 5.34 20.01 17.25
N LYS A 548 4.21 19.70 17.91
CA LYS A 548 3.81 20.41 19.15
C LYS A 548 4.74 20.07 20.30
N HIS A 549 5.25 18.84 20.31
CA HIS A 549 6.21 18.34 21.29
C HIS A 549 7.62 18.93 21.11
N HIS A 550 7.92 19.61 19.99
CA HIS A 550 9.22 20.27 19.76
C HIS A 550 9.58 21.31 20.83
N LYS A 551 8.58 21.89 21.52
CA LYS A 551 8.77 22.99 22.50
C LYS A 551 9.14 22.51 23.91
N TYR A 552 9.17 21.21 24.16
CA TYR A 552 9.37 20.64 25.51
C TYR A 552 10.70 19.90 25.69
N ILE A 553 11.62 20.01 24.73
CA ILE A 553 12.98 19.44 24.84
C ILE A 553 13.75 20.21 25.93
N GLY A 554 13.75 19.68 27.16
CA GLY A 554 14.56 20.19 28.28
C GLY A 554 13.81 20.69 29.52
N LEU A 555 12.48 20.52 29.63
CA LEU A 555 11.72 20.86 30.84
C LEU A 555 11.54 19.64 31.77
N PRO A 556 11.44 19.85 33.10
CA PRO A 556 11.40 18.75 34.08
C PRO A 556 10.21 17.81 33.88
N TYR A 557 10.40 16.58 34.36
CA TYR A 557 9.65 15.31 34.30
C TYR A 557 8.10 15.29 34.37
N THR A 558 7.40 16.41 34.26
CA THR A 558 5.95 16.52 34.43
C THR A 558 5.14 16.57 33.13
N TYR A 559 5.74 16.45 31.93
CA TYR A 559 5.04 16.57 30.64
C TYR A 559 5.42 15.53 29.55
N GLY A 560 5.56 14.26 29.92
CA GLY A 560 5.64 13.13 28.98
C GLY A 560 7.06 12.62 28.67
N ASN A 561 7.17 11.39 28.18
CA ASN A 561 8.42 10.69 27.86
C ASN A 561 8.44 10.15 26.42
N CYS A 562 9.45 9.34 26.05
CA CYS A 562 9.61 8.84 24.68
C CYS A 562 8.48 7.91 24.23
N SER A 563 7.88 7.17 25.16
CA SER A 563 6.70 6.34 24.87
C SER A 563 5.44 7.19 24.74
N ASP A 564 5.26 8.18 25.63
CA ASP A 564 4.11 9.08 25.60
C ASP A 564 4.02 9.88 24.28
N LEU A 565 5.16 10.42 23.82
CA LEU A 565 5.30 11.11 22.54
C LEU A 565 4.82 10.25 21.37
N SER A 566 5.30 9.01 21.28
CA SER A 566 4.94 8.09 20.21
C SER A 566 3.47 7.69 20.30
N ASN A 567 2.96 7.47 21.51
CA ASN A 567 1.56 7.14 21.72
C ASN A 567 0.61 8.30 21.40
N ASP A 568 1.00 9.56 21.66
CA ASP A 568 0.24 10.76 21.29
C ASP A 568 0.12 10.89 19.77
N ALA A 569 1.23 10.66 19.06
CA ALA A 569 1.23 10.69 17.60
C ALA A 569 0.32 9.60 17.02
N LEU A 570 0.35 8.38 17.58
CA LEU A 570 -0.54 7.28 17.19
C LEU A 570 -2.02 7.60 17.48
N ASP A 571 -2.34 8.22 18.63
CA ASP A 571 -3.70 8.66 18.95
C ASP A 571 -4.21 9.69 17.94
N LYS A 572 -3.38 10.67 17.57
CA LYS A 572 -3.75 11.66 16.56
C LYS A 572 -3.88 11.06 15.17
N ALA A 573 -3.07 10.06 14.84
CA ALA A 573 -3.22 9.25 13.63
C ALA A 573 -4.43 8.30 13.68
N GLY A 574 -5.18 8.25 14.79
CA GLY A 574 -6.36 7.40 14.93
C GLY A 574 -6.04 5.90 15.01
N ILE A 575 -4.82 5.54 15.41
CA ILE A 575 -4.43 4.17 15.68
C ILE A 575 -4.83 3.86 17.12
N GLU A 576 -5.79 2.96 17.35
CA GLU A 576 -6.40 2.78 18.67
C GLU A 576 -5.45 2.14 19.70
N ASP A 577 -5.68 2.45 20.97
CA ASP A 577 -5.05 1.79 22.11
C ASP A 577 -6.01 0.75 22.69
N THR A 578 -5.89 -0.51 22.23
CA THR A 578 -6.67 -1.61 22.80
C THR A 578 -5.96 -2.18 24.02
N ASN A 579 -6.09 -1.44 25.14
CA ASN A 579 -5.64 -1.72 26.50
C ASN A 579 -5.00 -3.12 26.73
N LEU A 580 -3.68 -3.19 26.54
CA LEU A 580 -2.90 -4.43 26.49
C LEU A 580 -2.68 -5.11 27.86
N TYR A 581 -2.93 -4.40 28.97
CA TYR A 581 -2.73 -4.91 30.33
C TYR A 581 -3.93 -4.59 31.23
N PRO A 582 -4.91 -5.51 31.37
CA PRO A 582 -6.02 -5.30 32.29
C PRO A 582 -5.51 -5.32 33.75
N GLY A 583 -5.52 -4.17 34.43
CA GLY A 583 -5.27 -4.09 35.88
C GLY A 583 -4.34 -2.96 36.36
N THR A 584 -3.65 -2.24 35.47
CA THR A 584 -2.92 -1.01 35.80
C THR A 584 -3.70 0.20 35.29
N SER A 585 -3.62 1.36 35.96
CA SER A 585 -4.24 2.59 35.44
C SER A 585 -3.68 2.86 34.04
N GLY A 586 -4.54 2.94 33.02
CA GLY A 586 -4.16 3.00 31.60
C GLY A 586 -3.11 4.06 31.26
N ASP A 587 -3.04 5.15 32.04
CA ASP A 587 -2.06 6.22 31.88
C ASP A 587 -0.61 5.79 32.17
N LEU A 588 -0.36 4.76 33.01
CA LEU A 588 1.01 4.34 33.36
C LEU A 588 1.65 3.43 32.31
N ASN A 589 0.87 2.59 31.61
CA ASN A 589 1.40 1.69 30.57
C ASN A 589 1.85 2.47 29.33
N ARG A 590 1.14 3.55 29.02
CA ARG A 590 1.45 4.47 27.93
C ARG A 590 2.82 5.13 28.06
N LEU A 591 3.32 5.24 29.29
CA LEU A 591 4.63 5.80 29.60
C LEU A 591 5.77 4.77 29.48
N LEU A 592 5.46 3.49 29.24
CA LEU A 592 6.47 2.43 29.16
C LEU A 592 6.87 2.19 27.71
N PRO A 593 8.18 2.19 27.40
CA PRO A 593 8.65 1.72 26.10
C PRO A 593 8.19 0.29 25.80
N GLY A 594 7.76 0.03 24.56
CA GLY A 594 7.14 -1.23 24.14
C GLY A 594 5.62 -1.14 23.94
N HIS A 595 4.93 -0.17 24.56
CA HIS A 595 3.47 -0.04 24.44
C HIS A 595 3.05 0.42 23.04
N ALA A 596 3.75 1.42 22.46
CA ALA A 596 3.46 1.91 21.11
C ALA A 596 3.70 0.83 20.04
N GLY A 597 4.77 0.03 20.18
CA GLY A 597 5.04 -1.11 19.30
C GLY A 597 3.99 -2.22 19.40
N ALA A 598 3.46 -2.48 20.60
CA ALA A 598 2.37 -3.44 20.77
C ALA A 598 1.05 -2.94 20.14
N ARG A 599 0.74 -1.65 20.25
CA ARG A 599 -0.38 -1.02 19.52
C ARG A 599 -0.20 -1.11 18.00
N ALA A 600 1.01 -0.84 17.51
CA ALA A 600 1.35 -0.95 16.10
C ALA A 600 1.13 -2.39 15.58
N ALA A 601 1.57 -3.39 16.35
CA ALA A 601 1.35 -4.80 16.00
C ALA A 601 -0.15 -5.16 15.96
N GLN A 602 -0.94 -4.66 16.91
CA GLN A 602 -2.41 -4.83 16.90
C GLN A 602 -3.08 -4.13 15.70
N ALA A 603 -2.52 -3.01 15.25
CA ALA A 603 -2.93 -2.30 14.04
C ALA A 603 -2.47 -2.99 12.74
N GLY A 604 -1.91 -4.20 12.82
CA GLY A 604 -1.50 -4.99 11.65
C GLY A 604 -0.15 -4.57 11.07
N ALA A 605 0.71 -3.94 11.86
CA ALA A 605 2.02 -3.50 11.40
C ALA A 605 2.89 -4.66 10.89
N THR A 606 3.70 -4.38 9.88
CA THR A 606 4.83 -5.24 9.51
C THR A 606 5.95 -5.05 10.52
N ILE A 607 6.38 -6.14 11.16
CA ILE A 607 7.42 -6.12 12.20
C ILE A 607 8.77 -6.48 11.57
N VAL A 608 9.78 -5.67 11.90
CA VAL A 608 11.17 -5.84 11.51
C VAL A 608 12.02 -5.86 12.77
N ASP A 609 12.69 -6.99 13.03
CA ASP A 609 13.67 -7.10 14.11
C ASP A 609 15.07 -6.77 13.58
N ILE A 610 15.79 -5.90 14.30
CA ILE A 610 17.13 -5.44 13.98
C ILE A 610 18.05 -5.74 15.18
N PRO A 611 18.83 -6.83 15.10
CA PRO A 611 19.73 -7.20 16.18
C PRO A 611 20.79 -6.14 16.50
N LYS A 612 21.28 -6.17 17.74
CA LYS A 612 22.42 -5.34 18.15
C LYS A 612 23.62 -5.60 17.26
N ASN A 613 24.31 -4.53 16.87
CA ASN A 613 25.45 -4.46 15.97
C ASN A 613 25.14 -4.77 14.49
N SER A 614 23.86 -4.77 14.09
CA SER A 614 23.51 -4.80 12.66
C SER A 614 24.19 -3.67 11.89
N THR A 615 24.80 -4.01 10.76
CA THR A 615 25.54 -3.09 9.89
C THR A 615 24.71 -2.59 8.70
N SER A 616 23.53 -3.15 8.50
CA SER A 616 22.56 -2.81 7.45
C SER A 616 21.13 -2.84 8.01
N PHE A 617 20.22 -2.11 7.37
CA PHE A 617 18.80 -2.05 7.73
C PHE A 617 17.94 -2.35 6.51
N PRO A 618 16.73 -2.90 6.66
CA PRO A 618 15.83 -3.14 5.54
C PRO A 618 15.43 -1.85 4.82
N ASP A 619 15.27 -1.92 3.50
CA ASP A 619 14.92 -0.78 2.65
C ASP A 619 13.61 -0.11 3.05
N SER A 620 12.69 -0.87 3.65
CA SER A 620 11.43 -0.38 4.20
C SER A 620 11.60 0.69 5.29
N VAL A 621 12.81 0.87 5.81
CA VAL A 621 13.17 1.91 6.77
C VAL A 621 13.52 3.24 6.07
N ASN A 622 14.03 3.19 4.84
CA ASN A 622 14.54 4.35 4.12
C ASN A 622 13.46 5.37 3.75
N GLN A 623 12.21 4.94 3.68
CA GLN A 623 11.06 5.82 3.44
C GLN A 623 10.78 6.78 4.62
N PHE A 624 11.26 6.45 5.81
CA PHE A 624 11.07 7.27 7.01
C PHE A 624 12.21 8.26 7.27
N ASN A 625 13.20 8.35 6.37
CA ASN A 625 14.22 9.39 6.46
C ASN A 625 13.61 10.75 6.06
N PRO A 626 13.96 11.84 6.76
CA PRO A 626 13.52 13.19 6.44
C PRO A 626 14.16 13.58 5.11
N ARG A 627 13.38 14.19 4.22
CA ARG A 627 13.86 14.56 2.89
C ARG A 627 13.49 15.99 2.54
#